data_AF-A0A3D4P2U8-F1
#
_entry.id   AF-A0A3D4P2U8-F1
#
_cell.length_a   1.000
_cell.length_b   1.000
_cell.length_c   1.000
_cell.angle_alpha   90.00
_cell.angle_beta   90.00
_cell.angle_gamma   90.00
#
_symmetry.space_group_name_H-M   'P 1'
#
loop_
_entity.id
_entity.type
_entity.pdbx_description
1 polymer ?
#
loop_
_entity_poly.entity_id
_entity_poly.type
_entity_poly.pdbx_seq_one_letter_code
_entity_poly.pdbx_strand_id
1 'polypeptide(L)' 'MGYHDAIYNLFRDYYGALAAKREGRPYEVRFPDFETGHEEMCVIDAAVESNKLGRWVKVRR' A
#
# COMPACT_ATOMS: atom_id res chain seq x y z
N MET A 1 -14.02 -1.76 13.83
CA MET A 1 -13.02 -0.86 13.23
C MET A 1 -13.61 -0.29 11.96
N GLY A 2 -13.73 1.03 11.87
CA GLY A 2 -14.20 1.76 10.69
C GLY A 2 -13.06 2.41 9.91
N TYR A 3 -13.38 3.11 8.82
CA TYR A 3 -12.40 3.82 8.00
C TYR A 3 -11.56 4.82 8.81
N HIS A 4 -12.18 5.54 9.76
CA HIS A 4 -11.47 6.47 10.64
C HIS A 4 -10.40 5.78 11.49
N ASP A 5 -10.67 4.58 12.00
CA ASP A 5 -9.69 3.81 12.77
C ASP A 5 -8.51 3.38 11.89
N ALA A 6 -8.78 3.00 10.63
CA ALA A 6 -7.74 2.61 9.67
C ALA A 6 -6.80 3.79 9.35
N ILE A 7 -7.36 4.98 9.10
CA ILE A 7 -6.58 6.18 8.84
C ILE A 7 -5.77 6.61 10.08
N TYR A 8 -6.39 6.55 11.27
CA TYR A 8 -5.67 6.82 12.51
C TYR A 8 -4.48 5.85 12.68
N ASN A 9 -4.69 4.55 12.47
CA ASN A 9 -3.64 3.55 12.57
C ASN A 9 -2.52 3.80 11.54
N LEU A 10 -2.86 4.12 10.29
CA LEU A 10 -1.88 4.44 9.24
C LEU A 10 -0.97 5.59 9.66
N PHE A 11 -1.54 6.69 10.14
CA PHE A 11 -0.75 7.84 10.58
C PHE A 11 0.06 7.55 11.84
N ARG A 12 -0.52 6.84 12.81
CA ARG A 12 0.20 6.40 14.01
C ARG A 12 1.45 5.61 13.64
N ASP A 13 1.31 4.66 12.72
CA ASP A 13 2.41 3.78 12.32
C ASP A 13 3.46 4.57 11.51
N TYR A 14 3.04 5.45 10.60
CA TYR A 14 3.93 6.34 9.84
C TYR A 14 4.77 7.26 10.76
N TYR A 15 4.15 7.94 11.72
CA TYR A 15 4.88 8.82 12.63
C TYR A 15 5.77 8.04 13.60
N GLY A 16 5.37 6.82 13.98
CA GLY A 16 6.23 5.90 14.73
C GLY A 16 7.53 5.58 13.97
N ALA A 17 7.42 5.30 12.67
CA ALA A 17 8.58 5.08 11.81
C ALA A 17 9.51 6.29 11.71
N LEU A 18 8.91 7.48 11.57
CA LEU A 18 9.67 8.72 11.47
C LEU A 18 10.45 9.02 12.75
N ALA A 19 9.84 8.79 13.92
CA ALA A 19 10.49 8.96 15.21
C ALA A 19 11.67 7.98 15.37
N ALA A 20 11.46 6.70 15.05
CA ALA A 20 12.51 5.68 15.11
C ALA A 20 13.68 6.01 14.15
N LYS A 21 13.38 6.45 12.93
CA LYS A 21 14.38 6.90 11.95
C LYS A 21 15.21 8.07 12.49
N ARG A 22 14.58 9.05 13.12
CA ARG A 22 15.26 10.20 13.73
C ARG A 22 16.20 9.78 14.87
N GLU A 23 15.84 8.73 15.59
CA GLU A 23 16.61 8.19 16.72
C GLU A 23 17.63 7.12 16.31
N GLY A 24 17.76 6.82 15.01
CA GLY A 24 18.64 5.77 14.51
C GLY A 24 18.25 4.36 14.95
N ARG A 25 17.00 4.16 15.39
CA ARG A 25 16.49 2.86 15.80
C ARG A 25 15.92 2.10 14.61
N PRO A 26 16.10 0.77 14.54
CA PRO A 26 15.41 -0.03 13.54
C PRO A 26 13.90 0.09 13.75
N TYR A 27 13.16 0.10 12.64
CA TYR A 27 11.70 0.12 12.64
C TYR A 27 11.18 -0.83 11.57
N GLU A 28 10.19 -1.62 11.94
CA GLU A 28 9.48 -2.51 11.02
C GLU A 28 8.36 -1.71 10.36
N VAL A 29 8.44 -1.52 9.04
CA VAL A 29 7.39 -0.82 8.27
C VAL A 29 6.11 -1.66 8.28
N ARG A 30 5.04 -1.10 8.85
CA ARG A 30 3.71 -1.74 8.98
C ARG A 30 2.61 -1.06 8.15
N PHE A 31 3.00 -0.14 7.27
CA PHE A 31 2.10 0.62 6.41
C PHE A 31 2.53 0.47 4.94
N PRO A 32 1.60 0.69 3.98
CA PRO A 32 1.91 0.66 2.57
C PRO A 32 3.06 1.58 2.21
N ASP A 33 3.99 1.07 1.41
CA ASP A 33 5.13 1.79 0.87
C ASP A 33 5.04 1.89 -0.67
N PHE A 34 6.15 2.27 -1.30
CA PHE A 34 6.21 2.39 -2.75
C PHE A 34 6.09 1.04 -3.48
N GLU A 35 6.56 -0.05 -2.89
CA GLU A 35 6.38 -1.39 -3.49
C GLU A 35 4.90 -1.76 -3.47
N THR A 36 4.24 -1.53 -2.34
CA THR A 36 2.79 -1.73 -2.20
C THR A 36 2.03 -0.90 -3.23
N GLY A 37 2.38 0.38 -3.39
CA GLY A 37 1.77 1.24 -4.41
C GLY A 37 2.01 0.77 -5.85
N HIS A 38 3.20 0.23 -6.15
CA HIS A 38 3.47 -0.34 -7.47
C HIS A 38 2.61 -1.57 -7.76
N GLU A 39 2.46 -2.47 -6.78
CA GLU A 39 1.59 -3.64 -6.90
C GLU A 39 0.13 -3.25 -7.17
N GLU A 40 -0.36 -2.21 -6.49
CA GLU A 40 -1.72 -1.68 -6.73
C GLU A 40 -1.88 -1.16 -8.16
N MET A 41 -0.87 -0.48 -8.72
CA MET A 41 -0.90 -0.01 -10.11
C MET A 41 -0.99 -1.19 -11.10
N CYS A 42 -0.24 -2.27 -10.86
CA CYS A 42 -0.31 -3.47 -11.69
C CYS A 42 -1.71 -4.12 -11.70
N VAL A 43 -2.41 -4.08 -10.55
CA VAL A 43 -3.80 -4.55 -10.45
C VAL A 43 -4.74 -3.65 -11.25
N ILE A 44 -4.58 -2.32 -11.15
CA ILE A 44 -5.37 -1.35 -11.92
C ILE A 44 -5.20 -1.58 -13.42
N ASP A 45 -3.97 -1.75 -13.89
CA ASP A 45 -3.69 -2.00 -15.30
C ASP A 45 -4.38 -3.28 -15.81
N ALA A 46 -4.30 -4.37 -15.04
CA ALA A 46 -4.96 -5.62 -15.37
C ALA A 46 -6.49 -5.49 -15.37
N ALA A 47 -7.07 -4.71 -14.45
CA ALA A 47 -8.50 -4.45 -14.41
C ALA A 47 -8.97 -3.66 -15.64
N VAL A 48 -8.19 -2.65 -16.06
CA VAL A 48 -8.45 -1.88 -17.28
C VAL A 48 -8.35 -2.78 -18.53
N GLU A 49 -7.34 -3.64 -18.61
CA GLU A 49 -7.18 -4.62 -19.71
C GLU A 49 -8.35 -5.60 -19.74
N SER A 50 -8.73 -6.15 -18.58
CA SER A 50 -9.84 -7.09 -18.42
C SER A 50 -11.17 -6.50 -18.88
N ASN A 51 -11.45 -5.24 -18.51
CA ASN A 51 -12.65 -4.55 -18.93
C ASN A 51 -12.71 -4.36 -20.45
N LYS A 52 -11.57 -4.04 -21.10
CA LYS A 52 -11.50 -3.86 -22.55
C LYS A 52 -11.68 -5.18 -23.32
N LEU A 53 -11.13 -6.28 -22.79
CA LEU A 53 -11.15 -7.59 -23.46
C LEU A 53 -12.38 -8.43 -23.13
N GLY A 54 -13.16 -8.06 -22.12
CA GLY A 54 -14.32 -8.83 -21.67
C GLY A 54 -13.96 -10.21 -21.11
N ARG A 55 -12.73 -10.39 -20.59
CA ARG A 55 -12.24 -11.65 -20.02
C ARG A 55 -11.24 -11.38 -18.91
N TRP A 56 -11.06 -12.37 -18.05
CA TRP A 56 -10.04 -12.35 -17.00
C TRP A 56 -8.63 -12.22 -17.59
N VAL A 57 -7.81 -11.37 -16.97
CA VAL A 57 -6.41 -11.14 -17.33
C VAL A 57 -5.55 -11.34 -16.09
N LYS A 58 -4.34 -11.89 -16.28
CA LYS A 58 -3.38 -12.09 -15.20
C LYS A 58 -2.71 -10.77 -14.83
N VAL A 59 -2.65 -10.46 -13.53
CA VAL A 59 -1.85 -9.33 -12.99
C VAL A 59 -0.37 -9.61 -13.22
N ARG A 60 0.36 -8.63 -13.74
CA ARG A 60 1.80 -8.71 -14.00
C ARG A 60 2.51 -7.86 -12.94
N ARG A 61 3.34 -8.48 -12.09
CA ARG A 61 4.18 -7.83 -11.07
C ARG A 61 5.62 -7.85 -11.53
#